data_AF-A0AAN6LGP3-F1
#
_entry.id   AF-A0AAN6LGP3-F1
#
_cell.length_a   1.000
_cell.length_b   1.000
_cell.length_c   1.000
_cell.angle_alpha   90.00
_cell.angle_beta   90.00
_cell.angle_gamma   90.00
#
_symmetry.space_group_name_H-M   'P 1'
#
loop_
_entity.id
_entity.type
_entity.pdbx_description
1 polymer ?
#
loop_
_entity_poly.entity_id
_entity_poly.type
_entity_poly.pdbx_seq_one_letter_code
_entity_poly.pdbx_strand_id
1 'polypeptide(L)'
;MEAAGYRQREANLAYGNETGLQLLTELDTNKSDIERLKEQVEAVTKEGKDTKNEVGNLKDEISDLRETLSELSIQSEGYRQIRNRFLEIFKRDEAADNRVINSGNAAAHHGEAVTDAFLYERGMRTDARTLKNIYGLGYADIIVCSRHGDRDTISVINRRATMFVRDGVPEKVEQAHEEYFEELDNPQELEDKQASTVVCYVLAGVQQCEGMMGPLLLLSL
;
A
#
# COMPACT_ATOMS: atom_id res chain seq x y z
N MET A 1 -62.50 -34.43 57.21
CA MET A 1 -62.24 -34.56 55.76
C MET A 1 -62.04 -33.17 55.19
N GLU A 2 -60.89 -32.53 55.37
CA GLU A 2 -60.67 -31.16 54.86
C GLU A 2 -59.19 -30.77 54.71
N ALA A 3 -58.32 -31.74 54.39
CA ALA A 3 -56.87 -31.49 54.24
C ALA A 3 -56.39 -31.46 52.77
N ALA A 4 -57.27 -31.70 51.80
CA ALA A 4 -56.90 -31.80 50.38
C ALA A 4 -57.02 -30.47 49.60
N GLY A 5 -57.77 -29.49 50.11
CA GLY A 5 -58.00 -28.22 49.41
C GLY A 5 -56.88 -27.19 49.52
N TYR A 6 -55.96 -27.34 50.48
CA TYR A 6 -54.92 -26.35 50.75
C TYR A 6 -53.65 -26.55 49.92
N ARG A 7 -53.28 -27.80 49.57
CA ARG A 7 -52.06 -28.04 48.77
C ARG A 7 -52.18 -27.60 47.31
N GLN A 8 -53.40 -27.52 46.76
CA GLN A 8 -53.61 -27.05 45.39
C GLN A 8 -53.52 -25.52 45.26
N ARG A 9 -53.62 -24.76 46.36
CA ARG A 9 -53.58 -23.28 46.33
C ARG A 9 -52.17 -22.72 46.46
N GLU A 10 -51.21 -23.46 47.00
CA GLU A 10 -49.82 -23.00 47.11
C GLU A 10 -49.06 -23.03 45.78
N ALA A 11 -49.51 -23.81 44.79
CA ALA A 11 -48.96 -23.78 43.43
C ALA A 11 -49.47 -22.58 42.59
N ASN A 12 -50.55 -21.92 43.02
CA ASN A 12 -51.16 -20.78 42.32
C ASN A 12 -50.82 -19.41 42.93
N LEU A 13 -49.85 -19.37 43.86
CA LEU A 13 -49.22 -18.13 44.34
C LEU A 13 -48.06 -17.67 43.43
N ALA A 14 -48.01 -18.17 42.20
CA ALA A 14 -47.13 -17.67 41.15
C ALA A 14 -47.71 -16.37 40.59
N TYR A 15 -47.00 -15.28 40.87
CA TYR A 15 -47.28 -13.90 40.44
C TYR A 15 -47.71 -13.78 38.95
N GLY A 16 -48.78 -13.02 38.70
CA GLY A 16 -49.07 -12.38 37.41
C GLY A 16 -50.16 -13.04 36.55
N ASN A 17 -50.91 -12.22 35.82
CA ASN A 17 -51.76 -12.68 34.71
C ASN A 17 -50.92 -13.44 33.65
N GLU A 18 -51.57 -14.16 32.73
CA GLU A 18 -50.91 -14.92 31.66
C GLU A 18 -49.84 -14.10 30.91
N THR A 19 -50.11 -12.80 30.71
CA THR A 19 -49.16 -11.83 30.14
C THR A 19 -47.88 -11.68 30.96
N GLY A 20 -47.94 -11.66 32.28
CA GLY A 20 -46.76 -11.57 33.15
C GLY A 20 -45.86 -12.80 33.06
N LEU A 21 -46.44 -14.00 32.93
CA LEU A 21 -45.68 -15.24 32.71
C LEU A 21 -44.99 -15.23 31.33
N GLN A 22 -45.69 -14.79 30.29
CA GLN A 22 -45.10 -14.63 28.95
C GLN A 22 -43.90 -13.67 28.97
N LEU A 23 -44.04 -12.51 29.62
CA LEU A 23 -42.96 -11.54 29.75
C LEU A 23 -41.74 -12.09 30.52
N LEU A 24 -41.95 -12.92 31.55
CA LEU A 24 -40.85 -13.59 32.26
C LEU A 24 -40.12 -14.59 31.35
N THR A 25 -40.86 -15.38 30.57
CA THR A 25 -40.24 -16.33 29.61
C THR A 25 -39.47 -15.62 28.51
N GLU A 26 -39.98 -14.49 28.01
CA GLU A 26 -39.27 -13.65 27.04
C GLU A 26 -38.01 -13.04 27.65
N LEU A 27 -38.07 -12.59 28.91
CA LEU A 27 -36.91 -12.03 29.61
C LEU A 27 -35.80 -13.08 29.78
N ASP A 28 -36.14 -14.30 30.19
CA ASP A 28 -35.17 -15.40 30.34
C ASP A 28 -34.55 -15.80 28.98
N THR A 29 -35.38 -15.81 27.92
CA THR A 29 -34.92 -16.08 26.56
C THR A 29 -33.97 -14.98 26.07
N ASN A 30 -34.36 -13.72 26.22
CA ASN A 30 -33.55 -12.56 25.85
C ASN A 30 -32.23 -12.52 26.63
N LYS A 31 -32.24 -12.88 27.91
CA LYS A 31 -31.02 -12.97 28.72
C LYS A 31 -30.08 -14.04 28.19
N SER A 32 -30.62 -15.20 27.83
CA SER A 32 -29.84 -16.29 27.24
C SER A 32 -29.26 -15.90 25.88
N ASP A 33 -30.04 -15.19 25.06
CA ASP A 33 -29.57 -14.68 23.77
C ASP A 33 -28.50 -13.60 23.91
N ILE A 34 -28.61 -12.70 24.91
CA ILE A 34 -27.59 -11.69 25.20
C ILE A 34 -26.25 -12.35 25.55
N GLU A 35 -26.24 -13.38 26.40
CA GLU A 35 -25.00 -14.07 26.75
C GLU A 35 -24.40 -14.80 25.55
N ARG A 36 -25.24 -15.50 24.75
CA ARG A 36 -24.79 -16.14 23.51
C ARG A 36 -24.20 -15.14 22.52
N LEU A 37 -24.82 -13.97 22.35
CA LEU A 37 -24.33 -12.92 21.46
C LEU A 37 -23.01 -12.34 21.94
N LYS A 38 -22.82 -12.15 23.26
CA LYS A 38 -21.53 -11.71 23.81
C LYS A 38 -20.41 -12.70 23.50
N GLU A 39 -20.65 -14.00 23.68
CA GLU A 39 -19.67 -15.04 23.36
C GLU A 39 -19.31 -15.03 21.86
N GLN A 40 -20.30 -14.86 20.98
CA GLN A 40 -20.06 -14.74 19.53
C GLN A 40 -19.25 -13.48 19.18
N VAL A 41 -19.55 -12.34 19.80
CA VAL A 41 -18.81 -11.09 19.57
C VAL A 41 -17.35 -11.23 20.03
N GLU A 42 -17.10 -11.86 21.17
CA GLU A 42 -15.73 -12.11 21.65
C GLU A 42 -14.95 -13.05 20.71
N ALA A 43 -15.59 -14.13 20.24
CA ALA A 43 -14.98 -15.06 19.29
C ALA A 43 -14.60 -14.37 17.97
N VAL A 44 -15.54 -13.62 17.37
CA VAL A 44 -15.29 -12.88 16.13
C VAL A 44 -14.22 -11.81 16.32
N THR A 45 -14.20 -11.14 17.48
CA THR A 45 -13.18 -10.12 17.79
C THR A 45 -11.79 -10.74 17.87
N LYS A 46 -11.68 -11.95 18.42
CA LYS A 46 -10.42 -12.70 18.47
C LYS A 46 -9.97 -13.12 17.07
N GLU A 47 -10.85 -13.73 16.28
CA GLU A 47 -10.56 -14.11 14.89
C GLU A 47 -10.13 -12.90 14.04
N GLY A 48 -10.77 -11.74 14.25
CA GLY A 48 -10.39 -10.50 13.57
C GLY A 48 -8.97 -10.04 13.91
N LYS A 49 -8.53 -10.20 15.17
CA LYS A 49 -7.15 -9.89 15.58
C LYS A 49 -6.16 -10.87 14.99
N ASP A 50 -6.47 -12.16 15.01
CA ASP A 50 -5.60 -13.21 14.48
C ASP A 50 -5.41 -13.02 12.97
N THR A 51 -6.50 -12.77 12.24
CA THR A 51 -6.47 -12.47 10.79
C THR A 51 -5.64 -11.21 10.49
N LYS A 52 -5.79 -10.15 11.30
CA LYS A 52 -5.01 -8.92 11.13
C LYS A 52 -3.50 -9.17 11.29
N ASN A 53 -3.12 -10.00 12.24
CA ASN A 53 -1.72 -10.37 12.45
C ASN A 53 -1.19 -11.21 11.28
N GLU A 54 -1.97 -12.17 10.78
CA GLU A 54 -1.60 -12.98 9.61
C GLU A 54 -1.42 -12.11 8.36
N VAL A 55 -2.31 -11.15 8.12
CA VAL A 55 -2.17 -10.16 7.04
C VAL A 55 -0.90 -9.32 7.20
N GLY A 56 -0.53 -8.95 8.43
CA GLY A 56 0.73 -8.26 8.72
C GLY A 56 1.93 -9.10 8.30
N ASN A 57 2.01 -10.34 8.79
CA ASN A 57 3.10 -11.26 8.49
C ASN A 57 3.23 -11.54 6.98
N LEU A 58 2.11 -11.75 6.29
CA LEU A 58 2.10 -11.98 4.84
C LEU A 58 2.58 -10.75 4.06
N LYS A 59 2.28 -9.53 4.53
CA LYS A 59 2.81 -8.30 3.92
C LYS A 59 4.32 -8.23 4.04
N ASP A 60 4.86 -8.58 5.20
CA ASP A 60 6.30 -8.60 5.44
C ASP A 60 6.99 -9.64 4.53
N GLU A 61 6.44 -10.85 4.46
CA GLU A 61 6.97 -11.93 3.59
C GLU A 61 6.93 -11.55 2.10
N ILE A 62 5.83 -10.96 1.62
CA ILE A 62 5.74 -10.44 0.25
C ILE A 62 6.82 -9.39 0.00
N SER A 63 7.12 -8.56 1.00
CA SER A 63 8.13 -7.52 0.87
C SER A 63 9.54 -8.10 0.75
N ASP A 64 9.87 -9.10 1.56
CA ASP A 64 11.17 -9.78 1.53
C ASP A 64 11.37 -10.58 0.23
N LEU A 65 10.31 -11.23 -0.26
CA LEU A 65 10.33 -11.93 -1.54
C LEU A 65 10.56 -10.96 -2.70
N ARG A 66 9.95 -9.77 -2.67
CA ARG A 66 10.17 -8.74 -3.70
C ARG A 66 11.60 -8.24 -3.71
N GLU A 67 12.21 -8.08 -2.54
CA GLU A 67 13.62 -7.69 -2.42
C GLU A 67 14.53 -8.75 -3.02
N THR A 68 14.36 -10.01 -2.62
CA THR A 68 15.12 -11.15 -3.16
C THR A 68 14.98 -11.23 -4.69
N LEU A 69 13.77 -11.01 -5.22
CA LEU A 69 13.53 -11.01 -6.65
C LEU A 69 14.22 -9.84 -7.36
N SER A 70 14.24 -8.65 -6.73
CA SER A 70 14.93 -7.48 -7.25
C SER A 70 16.45 -7.73 -7.34
N GLU A 71 17.05 -8.25 -6.27
CA GLU A 71 18.46 -8.62 -6.25
C GLU A 71 18.80 -9.65 -7.33
N LEU A 72 17.99 -10.70 -7.45
CA LEU A 72 18.19 -11.74 -8.46
C LEU A 72 18.03 -11.19 -9.88
N SER A 73 17.09 -10.27 -10.09
CA SER A 73 16.88 -9.57 -11.36
C SER A 73 18.09 -8.71 -11.73
N ILE A 74 18.66 -7.97 -10.78
CA ILE A 74 19.90 -7.20 -10.97
C ILE A 74 21.07 -8.13 -11.34
N GLN A 75 21.12 -9.33 -10.76
CA GLN A 75 22.14 -10.34 -11.06
C GLN A 75 21.96 -11.03 -12.41
N SER A 76 20.75 -11.02 -12.99
CA SER A 76 20.47 -11.60 -14.31
C SER A 76 21.05 -10.78 -15.46
N GLU A 77 21.96 -11.38 -16.22
CA GLU A 77 22.58 -10.75 -17.39
C GLU A 77 21.56 -10.39 -18.49
N GLY A 78 20.61 -11.29 -18.76
CA GLY A 78 19.56 -11.03 -19.74
C GLY A 78 18.67 -9.84 -19.34
N TYR A 79 18.43 -9.67 -18.04
CA TYR A 79 17.66 -8.55 -17.54
C TYR A 79 18.41 -7.22 -17.66
N ARG A 80 19.70 -7.20 -17.30
CA ARG A 80 20.57 -6.03 -17.52
C ARG A 80 20.62 -5.60 -18.98
N GLN A 81 20.68 -6.55 -19.92
CA GLN A 81 20.67 -6.25 -21.35
C GLN A 81 19.35 -5.59 -21.80
N ILE A 82 18.21 -6.06 -21.28
CA ILE A 82 16.90 -5.45 -21.53
C ILE A 82 16.89 -4.01 -21.00
N ARG A 83 17.35 -3.78 -19.76
CA ARG A 83 17.43 -2.44 -19.17
C ARG A 83 18.36 -1.51 -19.95
N ASN A 84 19.53 -2.00 -20.34
CA ASN A 84 20.47 -1.20 -21.12
C ASN A 84 19.88 -0.80 -22.49
N ARG A 85 19.22 -1.73 -23.19
CA ARG A 85 18.53 -1.45 -24.45
C ARG A 85 17.40 -0.42 -24.27
N PHE A 86 16.64 -0.50 -23.18
CA PHE A 86 15.61 0.49 -22.86
C PHE A 86 16.22 1.89 -22.76
N LEU A 87 17.27 2.05 -21.95
CA LEU A 87 17.94 3.34 -21.75
C LEU A 87 18.65 3.84 -23.03
N GLU A 88 19.09 2.96 -23.92
CA GLU A 88 19.60 3.32 -25.25
C GLU A 88 18.51 3.85 -26.19
N ILE A 89 17.35 3.17 -26.21
CA ILE A 89 16.18 3.62 -26.98
C ILE A 89 15.68 4.96 -26.46
N PHE A 90 15.57 5.10 -25.13
CA PHE A 90 15.14 6.34 -24.50
C PHE A 90 16.02 7.52 -24.91
N LYS A 91 17.35 7.35 -24.83
CA LYS A 91 18.32 8.37 -25.26
C LYS A 91 18.18 8.73 -26.74
N ARG A 92 17.93 7.75 -27.60
CA ARG A 92 17.74 7.98 -29.04
C ARG A 92 16.44 8.74 -29.31
N ASP A 93 15.39 8.42 -28.56
CA ASP A 93 14.05 8.99 -28.75
C ASP A 93 13.91 10.37 -28.06
N GLU A 94 14.74 10.73 -27.08
CA GLU A 94 14.88 12.13 -26.62
C GLU A 94 15.28 13.07 -27.78
N ALA A 95 15.91 12.53 -28.83
CA ALA A 95 16.26 13.24 -30.06
C ALA A 95 15.22 13.13 -31.19
N ALA A 96 14.14 12.34 -31.03
CA ALA A 96 13.14 12.09 -32.08
C ALA A 96 11.70 12.07 -31.53
N ASP A 97 10.83 12.92 -32.08
CA ASP A 97 9.42 13.10 -31.68
C ASP A 97 8.55 11.84 -31.89
N ASN A 98 8.63 10.86 -30.98
CA ASN A 98 8.00 9.54 -31.13
C ASN A 98 7.11 9.14 -29.95
N ARG A 99 5.94 9.79 -29.84
CA ARG A 99 4.92 9.50 -28.80
C ARG A 99 4.37 8.07 -28.82
N VAL A 100 4.46 7.35 -29.94
CA VAL A 100 3.85 6.01 -30.13
C VAL A 100 4.69 4.88 -29.49
N ILE A 101 6.01 5.04 -29.38
CA ILE A 101 6.89 4.04 -28.75
C ILE A 101 6.86 4.19 -27.22
N ASN A 102 6.64 5.41 -26.72
CA ASN A 102 6.61 5.73 -25.30
C ASN A 102 5.46 5.03 -24.55
N SER A 103 4.29 4.80 -25.17
CA SER A 103 3.17 4.13 -24.49
C SER A 103 3.42 2.62 -24.27
N GLY A 104 4.11 1.96 -25.20
CA GLY A 104 4.52 0.56 -25.06
C GLY A 104 5.61 0.36 -24.00
N ASN A 105 6.53 1.32 -23.90
CA ASN A 105 7.58 1.35 -22.87
C ASN A 105 7.03 1.68 -21.47
N ALA A 106 6.05 2.58 -21.36
CA ALA A 106 5.42 2.95 -20.09
C ALA A 106 4.60 1.79 -19.48
N ALA A 107 3.91 0.99 -20.31
CA ALA A 107 3.13 -0.16 -19.85
C ALA A 107 4.01 -1.33 -19.34
N ALA A 108 5.26 -1.42 -19.82
CA ALA A 108 6.18 -2.51 -19.49
C ALA A 108 7.06 -2.22 -18.26
N HIS A 109 7.05 -1.01 -17.69
CA HIS A 109 8.07 -0.61 -16.72
C HIS A 109 7.49 0.17 -15.54
N HIS A 110 7.87 -0.22 -14.32
CA HIS A 110 7.44 0.40 -13.06
C HIS A 110 8.51 1.31 -12.45
N GLY A 111 9.47 1.76 -13.27
CA GLY A 111 10.71 2.38 -12.79
C GLY A 111 11.61 1.34 -12.14
N GLU A 112 12.88 1.29 -12.55
CA GLU A 112 13.88 0.43 -11.89
C GLU A 112 15.17 1.21 -11.66
N ALA A 113 15.03 2.26 -10.86
CA ALA A 113 16.09 3.19 -10.51
C ALA A 113 17.35 2.45 -10.05
N VAL A 114 17.19 1.47 -9.17
CA VAL A 114 18.31 0.70 -8.59
C VAL A 114 19.05 -0.10 -9.66
N THR A 115 18.32 -0.91 -10.46
CA THR A 115 18.92 -1.70 -11.54
C THR A 115 19.65 -0.80 -12.55
N ASP A 116 19.03 0.31 -12.93
CA ASP A 116 19.60 1.25 -13.89
C ASP A 116 20.83 1.94 -13.30
N ALA A 117 20.80 2.36 -12.04
CA ALA A 117 21.94 2.97 -11.34
C ALA A 117 23.14 2.01 -11.26
N PHE A 118 22.91 0.71 -11.05
CA PHE A 118 23.96 -0.30 -11.06
C PHE A 118 24.67 -0.43 -12.42
N LEU A 119 24.01 -0.13 -13.54
CA LEU A 119 24.67 -0.10 -14.86
C LEU A 119 25.74 1.00 -14.92
N TYR A 120 25.51 2.14 -14.25
CA TYR A 120 26.49 3.23 -14.17
C TYR A 120 27.58 2.94 -13.14
N GLU A 121 27.22 2.42 -11.95
CA GLU A 121 28.21 2.06 -10.92
C GLU A 121 29.25 1.06 -11.45
N ARG A 122 28.81 0.10 -12.29
CA ARG A 122 29.69 -0.90 -12.91
C ARG A 122 30.40 -0.41 -14.18
N GLY A 123 30.25 0.86 -14.55
CA GLY A 123 30.87 1.44 -15.74
C GLY A 123 30.33 0.89 -17.07
N MET A 124 29.18 0.21 -17.06
CA MET A 124 28.52 -0.28 -18.28
C MET A 124 27.89 0.86 -19.08
N ARG A 125 27.59 1.99 -18.42
CA ARG A 125 27.13 3.23 -19.04
C ARG A 125 27.88 4.43 -18.48
N THR A 126 28.04 5.45 -19.32
CA THR A 126 28.76 6.69 -19.00
C THR A 126 27.90 7.95 -19.13
N ASP A 127 26.69 7.81 -19.68
CA ASP A 127 25.75 8.91 -19.93
C ASP A 127 24.88 9.22 -18.71
N ALA A 128 25.49 9.54 -17.58
CA ALA A 128 24.80 9.71 -16.29
C ALA A 128 23.67 10.75 -16.32
N ARG A 129 23.70 11.69 -17.26
CA ARG A 129 22.63 12.67 -17.48
C ARG A 129 21.29 12.02 -17.85
N THR A 130 21.30 10.93 -18.62
CA THR A 130 20.09 10.20 -19.01
C THR A 130 19.35 9.70 -17.77
N LEU A 131 20.09 9.10 -16.84
CA LEU A 131 19.55 8.59 -15.58
C LEU A 131 19.00 9.74 -14.72
N LYS A 132 19.73 10.85 -14.60
CA LYS A 132 19.25 12.04 -13.87
C LYS A 132 18.00 12.64 -14.49
N ASN A 133 17.86 12.66 -15.80
CA ASN A 133 16.63 13.14 -16.46
C ASN A 133 15.43 12.24 -16.08
N ILE A 134 15.60 10.92 -16.18
CA ILE A 134 14.52 9.95 -15.94
C ILE A 134 14.11 9.90 -14.47
N TYR A 135 15.08 9.89 -13.55
CA TYR A 135 14.85 9.62 -12.13
C TYR A 135 15.00 10.85 -11.23
N GLY A 136 15.48 11.98 -11.74
CA GLY A 136 15.72 13.21 -10.98
C GLY A 136 17.02 13.20 -10.18
N LEU A 137 17.64 12.02 -10.00
CA LEU A 137 18.83 11.81 -9.18
C LEU A 137 20.01 11.22 -9.95
N GLY A 138 21.22 11.40 -9.42
CA GLY A 138 22.40 10.70 -9.90
C GLY A 138 22.40 9.23 -9.48
N TYR A 139 23.17 8.39 -10.20
CA TYR A 139 23.25 6.95 -9.86
C TYR A 139 23.85 6.73 -8.47
N ALA A 140 24.78 7.57 -8.03
CA ALA A 140 25.37 7.48 -6.69
C ALA A 140 24.30 7.67 -5.60
N ASP A 141 23.43 8.67 -5.76
CA ASP A 141 22.37 9.00 -4.80
C ASP A 141 21.34 7.87 -4.73
N ILE A 142 20.95 7.31 -5.89
CA ILE A 142 20.03 6.17 -5.97
C ILE A 142 20.61 4.92 -5.29
N ILE A 143 21.91 4.66 -5.46
CA ILE A 143 22.58 3.54 -4.79
C ILE A 143 22.63 3.76 -3.27
N VAL A 144 22.89 4.99 -2.82
CA VAL A 144 22.83 5.35 -1.40
C VAL A 144 21.43 5.13 -0.84
N CYS A 145 20.38 5.63 -1.50
CA CYS A 145 18.98 5.41 -1.11
C CYS A 145 18.64 3.92 -1.03
N SER A 146 19.11 3.13 -1.99
CA SER A 146 18.90 1.68 -2.01
C SER A 146 19.60 0.96 -0.86
N ARG A 147 20.81 1.41 -0.46
CA ARG A 147 21.59 0.77 0.62
C ARG A 147 21.09 1.12 2.02
N HIS A 148 20.49 2.30 2.18
CA HIS A 148 19.91 2.73 3.46
C HIS A 148 18.50 2.18 3.71
N GLY A 149 17.97 1.35 2.79
CA GLY A 149 16.72 0.62 2.99
C GLY A 149 15.47 1.49 2.85
N ASP A 150 15.57 2.69 2.29
CA ASP A 150 14.43 3.59 2.10
C ASP A 150 13.61 3.16 0.87
N ARG A 151 12.78 2.14 1.07
CA ARG A 151 11.87 1.58 0.05
C ARG A 151 10.89 2.62 -0.46
N ASP A 152 10.46 3.55 0.39
CA ASP A 152 9.53 4.62 0.02
C ASP A 152 10.20 5.62 -0.90
N THR A 153 11.44 6.02 -0.61
CA THR A 153 12.27 6.83 -1.53
C THR A 153 12.42 6.18 -2.89
N ILE A 154 12.80 4.89 -2.95
CA ILE A 154 12.95 4.18 -4.23
C ILE A 154 11.62 4.11 -4.99
N SER A 155 10.49 3.92 -4.28
CA SER A 155 9.15 3.92 -4.88
C SER A 155 8.80 5.29 -5.49
N VAL A 156 9.11 6.38 -4.79
CA VAL A 156 8.92 7.76 -5.28
C VAL A 156 9.74 8.02 -6.54
N ILE A 157 11.02 7.64 -6.53
CA ILE A 157 11.94 7.79 -7.67
C ILE A 157 11.42 6.99 -8.89
N ASN A 158 11.01 5.75 -8.68
CA ASN A 158 10.46 4.88 -9.71
C ASN A 158 9.13 5.40 -10.27
N ARG A 159 8.29 5.99 -9.41
CA ARG A 159 7.02 6.61 -9.79
C ARG A 159 7.26 7.83 -10.67
N ARG A 160 8.23 8.70 -10.33
CA ARG A 160 8.63 9.84 -11.16
C ARG A 160 9.06 9.39 -12.55
N ALA A 161 9.91 8.36 -12.65
CA ALA A 161 10.36 7.83 -13.93
C ALA A 161 9.20 7.35 -14.81
N THR A 162 8.22 6.68 -14.19
CA THR A 162 7.02 6.22 -14.88
C THR A 162 6.21 7.41 -15.44
N MET A 163 6.05 8.48 -14.66
CA MET A 163 5.38 9.72 -15.12
C MET A 163 6.15 10.41 -16.24
N PHE A 164 7.47 10.54 -16.08
CA PHE A 164 8.36 11.16 -17.07
C PHE A 164 8.28 10.49 -18.44
N VAL A 165 8.30 9.15 -18.47
CA VAL A 165 8.25 8.37 -19.72
C VAL A 165 6.86 8.44 -20.38
N ARG A 166 5.78 8.52 -19.60
CA ARG A 166 4.40 8.47 -20.12
C ARG A 166 3.96 9.81 -20.69
N ASP A 167 3.96 10.85 -19.86
CA ASP A 167 3.31 12.14 -20.16
C ASP A 167 4.22 13.34 -19.91
N GLY A 168 5.44 13.11 -19.41
CA GLY A 168 6.25 14.14 -18.76
C GLY A 168 5.87 14.32 -17.29
N VAL A 169 6.79 14.85 -16.48
CA VAL A 169 6.53 15.09 -15.05
C VAL A 169 5.80 16.43 -14.89
N PRO A 170 4.62 16.47 -14.25
CA PRO A 170 3.95 17.73 -13.94
C PRO A 170 4.84 18.61 -13.06
N GLU A 171 4.84 19.93 -13.30
CA GLU A 171 5.67 20.89 -12.56
C GLU A 171 5.53 20.77 -11.03
N LYS A 172 4.32 20.53 -10.52
CA LYS A 172 4.08 20.31 -9.09
C LYS A 172 4.75 19.05 -8.54
N VAL A 173 4.83 17.99 -9.35
CA VAL A 173 5.50 16.74 -8.97
C VAL A 173 7.01 16.94 -9.02
N GLU A 174 7.50 17.71 -9.98
CA GLU A 174 8.93 18.04 -10.05
C GLU A 174 9.36 18.90 -8.85
N GLN A 175 8.58 19.92 -8.49
CA GLN A 175 8.81 20.73 -7.28
C GLN A 175 8.79 19.88 -6.02
N ALA A 176 7.78 19.01 -5.85
CA ALA A 176 7.71 18.10 -4.71
C ALA A 176 8.88 17.10 -4.67
N HIS A 177 9.39 16.68 -5.84
CA HIS A 177 10.59 15.85 -5.93
C HIS A 177 11.82 16.61 -5.45
N GLU A 178 12.03 17.83 -5.93
CA GLU A 178 13.17 18.67 -5.56
C GLU A 178 13.14 19.00 -4.06
N GLU A 179 11.99 19.42 -3.53
CA GLU A 179 11.79 19.68 -2.11
C GLU A 179 12.12 18.44 -1.26
N TYR A 180 11.66 17.25 -1.67
CA TYR A 180 11.95 16.00 -0.96
C TYR A 180 13.45 15.72 -0.81
N PHE A 181 14.22 15.92 -1.88
CA PHE A 181 15.65 15.63 -1.88
C PHE A 181 16.49 16.74 -1.24
N GLU A 182 16.07 18.00 -1.33
CA GLU A 182 16.67 19.10 -0.56
C GLU A 182 16.51 18.88 0.96
N GLU A 183 15.37 18.33 1.39
CA GLU A 183 15.13 17.98 2.79
C GLU A 183 15.95 16.75 3.24
N LEU A 184 16.16 15.77 2.36
CA LEU A 184 17.03 14.61 2.64
C LEU A 184 18.50 14.99 2.89
N ASP A 185 18.98 16.05 2.24
CA ASP A 185 20.32 16.61 2.49
C ASP A 185 20.41 17.36 3.84
N ASN A 186 19.28 17.59 4.52
CA ASN A 186 19.20 18.22 5.84
C ASN A 186 18.53 17.32 6.91
N PRO A 187 19.27 16.36 7.50
CA PRO A 187 18.71 15.27 8.31
C PRO A 187 18.08 15.67 9.66
N GLN A 188 18.05 16.96 10.02
CA GLN A 188 17.49 17.41 11.31
C GLN A 188 15.94 17.46 11.35
N GLU A 189 15.24 17.33 10.21
CA GLU A 189 13.77 17.44 10.14
C GLU A 189 13.05 16.20 9.58
N LEU A 190 13.74 15.06 9.46
CA LEU A 190 13.32 13.96 8.59
C LEU A 190 12.12 13.12 9.12
N GLU A 191 11.97 12.96 10.44
CA GLU A 191 10.99 12.01 11.01
C GLU A 191 9.51 12.44 10.84
N ASP A 192 9.21 13.74 10.85
CA ASP A 192 7.83 14.24 10.79
C ASP A 192 7.33 14.54 9.36
N LYS A 193 8.24 14.66 8.38
CA LYS A 193 7.91 15.09 7.00
C LYS A 193 7.90 13.98 5.94
N GLN A 194 8.56 12.85 6.17
CA GLN A 194 8.51 11.68 5.28
C GLN A 194 7.07 11.24 4.96
N ALA A 195 6.15 11.36 5.92
CA ALA A 195 4.74 11.07 5.73
C ALA A 195 4.03 12.06 4.78
N SER A 196 4.38 13.35 4.80
CA SER A 196 3.72 14.40 4.00
C SER A 196 4.09 14.32 2.53
N THR A 197 5.35 14.04 2.22
CA THR A 197 5.84 14.04 0.83
C THR A 197 5.45 12.76 0.08
N VAL A 198 5.45 11.61 0.76
CA VAL A 198 4.86 10.37 0.25
C VAL A 198 3.37 10.55 -0.02
N VAL A 199 2.65 11.26 0.86
CA VAL A 199 1.23 11.60 0.68
C VAL A 199 1.02 12.53 -0.53
N CYS A 200 1.88 13.53 -0.77
CA CYS A 200 1.82 14.36 -1.98
C CYS A 200 2.02 13.55 -3.27
N TYR A 201 2.97 12.60 -3.28
CA TYR A 201 3.20 11.70 -4.41
C TYR A 201 2.03 10.75 -4.68
N VAL A 202 1.44 10.21 -3.62
CA VAL A 202 0.25 9.36 -3.70
C VAL A 202 -0.95 10.16 -4.18
N LEU A 203 -1.20 11.35 -3.63
CA LEU A 203 -2.34 12.20 -4.00
C LEU A 203 -2.23 12.76 -5.42
N ALA A 204 -1.05 13.18 -5.86
CA ALA A 204 -0.81 13.62 -7.24
C ALA A 204 -0.96 12.47 -8.24
N GLY A 205 -0.55 11.25 -7.84
CA GLY A 205 -0.75 10.02 -8.62
C GLY A 205 -2.21 9.57 -8.71
N VAL A 206 -3.02 9.82 -7.68
CA VAL A 206 -4.46 9.46 -7.62
C VAL A 206 -5.32 10.46 -8.39
N GLN A 207 -5.06 11.78 -8.29
CA GLN A 207 -5.85 12.81 -8.99
C GLN A 207 -5.74 12.73 -10.52
N GLN A 208 -4.65 12.21 -11.08
CA GLN A 208 -4.55 11.97 -12.53
C GLN A 208 -5.27 10.70 -13.00
N CYS A 209 -5.48 9.71 -12.13
CA CYS A 209 -6.24 8.50 -12.46
C CYS A 209 -7.75 8.71 -12.40
N GLU A 210 -8.25 9.57 -11.51
CA GLU A 210 -9.68 9.92 -11.42
C GLU A 210 -10.18 10.72 -12.63
N GLY A 211 -9.30 11.40 -13.35
CA GLY A 211 -9.65 12.11 -14.59
C GLY A 211 -9.90 11.19 -15.80
N MET A 212 -9.49 9.91 -15.74
CA MET A 212 -9.62 8.95 -16.85
C MET A 212 -10.43 7.69 -16.52
N MET A 213 -10.71 7.40 -15.25
CA MET A 213 -11.65 6.36 -14.85
C MET A 213 -12.84 6.98 -14.12
N GLY A 214 -14.02 6.86 -14.73
CA GLY A 214 -15.29 7.16 -14.07
C GLY A 214 -15.44 6.43 -12.73
N PRO A 215 -16.41 6.85 -11.91
CA PRO A 215 -16.39 6.65 -10.46
C PRO A 215 -16.48 5.16 -10.11
N LEU A 216 -15.35 4.54 -9.79
CA LEU A 216 -15.29 3.23 -9.19
C LEU A 216 -14.25 3.25 -8.05
N LEU A 217 -14.82 3.19 -6.85
CA LEU A 217 -14.23 2.65 -5.62
C LEU A 217 -13.27 3.55 -4.83
N LEU A 218 -13.84 4.60 -4.24
CA LEU A 218 -13.53 5.00 -2.87
C LEU A 218 -14.21 4.00 -1.91
N LEU A 219 -13.49 2.97 -1.47
CA LEU A 219 -13.81 2.21 -0.24
C LEU A 219 -12.63 1.29 0.09
N SER A 220 -11.71 1.77 0.93
CA SER A 220 -11.14 1.03 2.09
C SER A 220 -9.96 1.82 2.67
N LEU A 221 -10.29 2.60 3.70
CA LEU A 221 -9.42 2.80 4.87
C LEU A 221 -9.24 1.46 5.59
#